data_AF-A0A662BCT1-F1
#
_entry.id   AF-A0A662BCT1-F1
#
_cell.length_a   1.000
_cell.length_b   1.000
_cell.length_c   1.000
_cell.angle_alpha   90.00
_cell.angle_beta   90.00
_cell.angle_gamma   90.00
#
_symmetry.space_group_name_H-M   'P 1'
#
loop_
_entity.id
_entity.type
_entity.pdbx_description
1 polymer ?
#
loop_
_entity_poly.entity_id
_entity_poly.type
_entity_poly.pdbx_seq_one_letter_code
_entity_poly.pdbx_strand_id
1 'polypeptide(L)'
;MENSLIFTGYFFLRLLINVVSMIVLVRIVYYNSYKKKDWFFAFFVLNFIVFLLSYILFKTGGMSSIGGAFALLAAFSLLRFRTVTISITDMTYLFTTMTFGLINSIMNGSYFEVIAVNALIIGAVFIVDGNILIRNQKTKTIDYP
;
A
#
# COMPACT_ATOMS: atom_id res chain seq x y z
N MET A 1 28.95 11.79 -16.36
CA MET A 1 28.83 11.27 -14.98
C MET A 1 27.95 12.26 -14.22
N GLU A 2 26.63 12.20 -14.43
CA GLU A 2 25.72 13.16 -13.81
C GLU A 2 25.50 12.80 -12.35
N ASN A 3 25.57 13.83 -11.52
CA ASN A 3 25.56 13.81 -10.07
C ASN A 3 24.31 13.08 -9.54
N SER A 4 24.43 11.79 -9.28
CA SER A 4 23.36 10.90 -8.84
C SER A 4 23.11 11.04 -7.34
N LEU A 5 22.82 12.25 -6.87
CA LEU A 5 22.35 12.45 -5.50
C LEU A 5 20.93 11.88 -5.38
N ILE A 6 20.88 10.62 -4.95
CA ILE A 6 19.65 9.86 -4.70
C ILE A 6 18.75 10.62 -3.71
N PHE A 7 19.37 11.26 -2.71
CA PHE A 7 18.73 12.04 -1.67
C PHE A 7 18.63 13.52 -2.07
N THR A 8 17.62 13.87 -2.86
CA THR A 8 17.27 15.26 -3.17
C THR A 8 16.10 15.74 -2.30
N GLY A 9 15.86 17.04 -2.13
CA GLY A 9 14.66 17.56 -1.44
C GLY A 9 13.33 16.98 -2.00
N TYR A 10 13.28 16.70 -3.30
CA TYR A 10 12.15 16.00 -3.94
C TYR A 10 11.90 14.59 -3.38
N PHE A 11 12.95 13.86 -2.99
CA PHE A 11 12.82 12.54 -2.35
C PHE A 11 12.12 12.64 -1.00
N PHE A 12 12.57 13.55 -0.14
CA PHE A 12 11.99 13.75 1.19
C PHE A 12 10.51 14.16 1.09
N LEU A 13 10.16 14.99 0.12
CA LEU A 13 8.77 15.42 -0.09
C LEU A 13 7.89 14.25 -0.57
N ARG A 14 8.36 13.43 -1.51
CA ARG A 14 7.65 12.20 -1.93
C ARG A 14 7.51 11.19 -0.80
N LEU A 15 8.55 11.01 0.00
CA LEU A 15 8.53 10.16 1.19
C LEU A 15 7.49 10.66 2.20
N LEU A 16 7.41 11.97 2.43
CA LEU A 16 6.41 12.57 3.32
C LEU A 16 4.98 12.34 2.78
N ILE A 17 4.74 12.58 1.48
CA ILE A 17 3.43 12.31 0.85
C ILE A 17 3.06 10.84 0.97
N ASN A 18 4.01 9.94 0.74
CA ASN A 18 3.78 8.50 0.83
C ASN A 18 3.43 8.08 2.26
N VAL A 19 4.21 8.52 3.26
CA VAL A 19 3.96 8.23 4.68
C VAL A 19 2.61 8.80 5.13
N VAL A 20 2.27 10.04 4.74
CA VAL A 20 0.97 10.64 5.07
C VAL A 20 -0.18 9.88 4.41
N SER A 21 -0.07 9.57 3.12
CA SER A 21 -1.10 8.81 2.39
C SER A 21 -1.30 7.42 3.00
N MET A 22 -0.21 6.77 3.39
CA MET A 22 -0.21 5.48 4.07
C MET A 22 -0.87 5.56 5.45
N ILE A 23 -0.51 6.56 6.27
CA ILE A 23 -1.14 6.78 7.58
C ILE A 23 -2.63 7.03 7.41
N VAL A 24 -3.04 7.82 6.41
CA VAL A 24 -4.45 8.10 6.10
C VAL A 24 -5.17 6.80 5.73
N LEU A 25 -4.62 5.99 4.83
CA LEU A 25 -5.21 4.72 4.41
C LEU A 25 -5.37 3.76 5.59
N VAL A 26 -4.33 3.60 6.41
CA VAL A 26 -4.38 2.69 7.56
C VAL A 26 -5.31 3.23 8.66
N ARG A 27 -5.34 4.55 8.89
CA ARG A 27 -6.18 5.14 9.94
C ARG A 27 -7.66 5.19 9.58
N ILE A 28 -8.00 5.48 8.33
CA ILE A 28 -9.40 5.54 7.87
C ILE A 28 -9.94 4.13 7.64
N VAL A 29 -9.16 3.26 6.99
CA VAL A 29 -9.67 1.97 6.53
C VAL A 29 -9.37 0.85 7.52
N TYR A 30 -8.12 0.73 7.98
CA TYR A 30 -7.73 -0.38 8.87
C TYR A 30 -8.28 -0.22 10.29
N TYR A 31 -8.24 1.00 10.85
CA TYR A 31 -8.70 1.25 12.22
C TYR A 31 -10.22 1.07 12.40
N ASN A 32 -11.00 1.24 11.33
CA ASN A 32 -12.45 1.00 11.35
C ASN A 32 -12.79 -0.50 11.34
N SER A 33 -11.98 -1.32 10.67
CA SER A 33 -12.28 -2.76 10.47
C SER A 33 -11.64 -3.67 11.52
N TYR A 34 -10.41 -3.42 12.02
CA TYR A 34 -9.74 -4.36 12.94
C TYR A 34 -8.87 -3.67 14.01
N LYS A 35 -9.23 -3.84 15.29
CA LYS A 35 -8.50 -3.34 16.49
C LYS A 35 -7.17 -4.06 16.78
N LYS A 36 -6.63 -4.90 15.88
CA LYS A 36 -5.38 -5.65 16.12
C LYS A 36 -4.16 -4.83 15.66
N LYS A 37 -3.35 -4.39 16.62
CA LYS A 37 -2.16 -3.53 16.40
C LYS A 37 -1.03 -4.20 15.61
N ASP A 38 -0.95 -5.53 15.60
CA ASP A 38 0.24 -6.24 15.09
C ASP A 38 0.45 -6.10 13.58
N TRP A 39 -0.65 -5.99 12.81
CA TRP A 39 -0.58 -5.86 11.35
C TRP A 39 -0.21 -4.45 10.87
N PHE A 40 -0.46 -3.41 11.69
CA PHE A 40 -0.10 -2.03 11.39
C PHE A 40 1.40 -1.90 11.06
N PHE A 41 2.23 -2.56 11.87
CA PHE A 41 3.67 -2.56 11.68
C PHE A 41 4.07 -3.20 10.35
N ALA A 42 3.49 -4.35 10.01
CA ALA A 42 3.77 -5.03 8.76
C ALA A 42 3.37 -4.19 7.54
N PHE A 43 2.18 -3.57 7.54
CA PHE A 43 1.76 -2.68 6.46
C PHE A 43 2.73 -1.50 6.29
N PHE A 44 3.07 -0.83 7.39
CA PHE A 44 3.93 0.34 7.37
C PHE A 44 5.33 0.02 6.84
N VAL A 45 5.95 -1.02 7.40
CA VAL A 45 7.31 -1.42 7.02
C VAL A 45 7.36 -1.92 5.58
N LEU A 46 6.39 -2.72 5.13
CA LEU A 46 6.38 -3.21 3.75
C LEU A 46 6.13 -2.10 2.73
N ASN A 47 5.19 -1.18 3.01
CA ASN A 47 4.99 0.01 2.17
C ASN A 47 6.27 0.84 2.06
N PHE A 48 6.93 1.09 3.19
CA PHE A 48 8.18 1.85 3.23
C PHE A 48 9.31 1.18 2.45
N ILE A 49 9.51 -0.13 2.63
CA ILE A 49 10.52 -0.90 1.90
C ILE A 49 10.25 -0.87 0.39
N VAL A 50 8.99 -1.07 -0.03
CA VAL A 50 8.62 -1.06 -1.44
C VAL A 50 8.84 0.33 -2.05
N PHE A 51 8.48 1.41 -1.35
CA PHE A 51 8.77 2.78 -1.80
C PHE A 51 10.28 3.01 -1.97
N LEU A 52 11.08 2.68 -0.95
CA LEU A 52 12.51 2.93 -0.96
C LEU A 52 13.21 2.16 -2.09
N LEU A 53 12.90 0.87 -2.19
CA LEU A 53 13.53 -0.03 -3.16
C LEU A 53 13.15 0.38 -4.59
N SER A 54 11.87 0.67 -4.83
CA SER A 54 11.40 1.13 -6.13
C SER A 54 12.01 2.48 -6.51
N TYR A 55 12.21 3.39 -5.55
CA TYR A 55 12.72 4.74 -5.85
C TYR A 55 14.20 4.68 -6.23
N ILE A 56 14.98 3.90 -5.47
CA ILE A 56 16.40 3.68 -5.76
C ILE A 56 16.55 3.03 -7.14
N LEU A 57 15.81 1.94 -7.40
CA LEU A 57 15.93 1.21 -8.66
C LEU A 57 15.45 2.02 -9.87
N PHE A 58 14.41 2.84 -9.71
CA PHE A 58 13.94 3.71 -10.78
C PHE A 58 14.94 4.84 -11.08
N LYS A 59 15.51 5.46 -10.03
CA LYS A 59 16.50 6.54 -10.18
C LYS A 59 17.82 6.06 -10.79
N THR A 60 18.22 4.82 -10.52
CA THR A 60 19.41 4.20 -11.11
C THR A 60 19.16 3.62 -12.51
N GLY A 61 17.93 3.73 -13.04
CA GLY A 61 17.54 3.16 -14.33
C GLY A 61 17.47 1.62 -14.35
N GLY A 62 17.62 0.97 -13.19
CA GLY A 62 17.58 -0.49 -13.06
C GLY A 62 16.17 -1.07 -13.12
N MET A 63 15.13 -0.25 -12.95
CA MET A 63 13.74 -0.69 -12.96
C MET A 63 12.88 0.10 -13.94
N SER A 64 12.33 -0.61 -14.91
CA SER A 64 11.26 -0.13 -15.79
C SER A 64 9.90 -0.21 -15.08
N SER A 65 8.93 0.61 -15.50
CA SER A 65 7.56 0.63 -14.96
C SER A 65 6.90 -0.76 -14.98
N ILE A 66 7.20 -1.57 -16.00
CA ILE A 66 6.75 -2.96 -16.11
C ILE A 66 7.30 -3.84 -14.98
N GLY A 67 8.58 -3.66 -14.61
CA GLY A 67 9.21 -4.43 -13.53
C GLY A 67 8.53 -4.23 -12.18
N GLY A 68 7.98 -3.03 -11.92
CA GLY A 68 7.23 -2.73 -10.70
C GLY A 68 5.93 -3.53 -10.59
N ALA A 69 5.18 -3.63 -11.70
CA ALA A 69 3.96 -4.43 -11.76
C ALA A 69 4.26 -5.94 -11.56
N PHE A 70 5.32 -6.45 -12.18
CA PHE A 70 5.76 -7.84 -11.99
C PHE A 70 6.20 -8.12 -10.54
N ALA A 71 6.88 -7.18 -9.88
CA ALA A 71 7.27 -7.32 -8.48
C ALA A 71 6.05 -7.48 -7.55
N LEU A 72 4.99 -6.70 -7.80
CA LEU A 72 3.74 -6.82 -7.04
C LEU A 72 3.06 -8.17 -7.30
N LEU A 73 3.00 -8.65 -8.54
CA LEU A 73 2.44 -9.97 -8.86
C LEU A 73 3.22 -11.13 -8.20
N ALA A 74 4.55 -11.02 -8.16
CA ALA A 74 5.41 -11.99 -7.47
C ALA A 74 5.17 -11.98 -5.95
N ALA A 75 5.08 -10.79 -5.34
CA ALA A 75 4.78 -10.64 -3.93
C ALA A 75 3.39 -11.22 -3.58
N PHE A 76 2.38 -10.95 -4.41
CA PHE A 76 1.03 -11.50 -4.26
C PHE A 76 1.03 -13.04 -4.31
N SER A 77 1.76 -13.61 -5.27
CA SER A 77 1.91 -15.06 -5.41
C SER A 77 2.55 -15.68 -4.16
N LEU A 78 3.63 -15.08 -3.64
CA LEU A 78 4.33 -15.56 -2.45
C LEU A 78 3.46 -15.44 -1.18
N LEU A 79 2.69 -14.36 -1.04
CA LEU A 79 1.78 -14.14 0.09
C LEU A 79 0.67 -15.21 0.12
N ARG A 80 0.22 -15.69 -1.04
CA ARG A 80 -0.79 -16.76 -1.14
C ARG A 80 -0.28 -18.12 -0.65
N PHE A 81 1.03 -18.35 -0.66
CA PHE A 81 1.64 -19.63 -0.25
C PHE A 81 2.05 -19.69 1.24
N ARG A 82 1.74 -18.66 2.04
CA ARG A 82 2.08 -18.66 3.46
C ARG A 82 1.17 -19.61 4.25
N THR A 83 1.78 -20.35 5.18
CA THR A 83 1.13 -21.32 6.07
C THR A 83 0.29 -20.69 7.19
N VAL A 84 0.37 -19.36 7.36
CA VAL A 84 -0.46 -18.59 8.29
C VAL A 84 -1.73 -18.15 7.56
N THR A 85 -2.89 -18.46 8.12
CA THR A 85 -4.20 -18.05 7.61
C THR A 85 -4.42 -16.55 7.81
N ILE A 86 -3.88 -15.75 6.89
CA ILE A 86 -4.20 -14.33 6.76
C ILE A 86 -5.60 -14.23 6.14
N SER A 87 -6.47 -13.37 6.70
CA SER A 87 -7.78 -13.12 6.06
C SER A 87 -7.57 -12.53 4.67
N ILE A 88 -8.43 -12.90 3.71
CA ILE A 88 -8.40 -12.36 2.34
C ILE A 88 -8.41 -10.83 2.35
N THR A 89 -9.12 -10.23 3.31
CA THR A 89 -9.18 -8.78 3.48
C THR A 89 -7.83 -8.18 3.88
N ASP A 90 -7.14 -8.78 4.87
CA ASP A 90 -5.83 -8.32 5.35
C ASP A 90 -4.75 -8.44 4.26
N MET A 91 -4.77 -9.52 3.48
CA MET A 91 -3.86 -9.72 2.35
C MET A 91 -4.07 -8.66 1.26
N THR A 92 -5.33 -8.31 0.99
CA THR A 92 -5.67 -7.24 0.02
C THR A 92 -5.19 -5.88 0.51
N TYR A 93 -5.29 -5.60 1.81
CA TYR A 93 -4.70 -4.40 2.41
C TYR A 93 -3.19 -4.36 2.30
N LEU A 94 -2.51 -5.50 2.49
CA LEU A 94 -1.05 -5.59 2.35
C LEU A 94 -0.68 -5.24 0.90
N PHE A 95 -1.41 -5.79 -0.05
CA PHE A 95 -1.18 -5.56 -1.46
C PHE A 95 -1.43 -4.10 -1.88
N THR A 96 -2.54 -3.51 -1.44
CA THR A 96 -2.88 -2.11 -1.72
C THR A 96 -1.83 -1.15 -1.14
N THR A 97 -1.39 -1.40 0.09
CA THR A 97 -0.36 -0.58 0.73
C THR A 97 0.99 -0.71 0.01
N MET A 98 1.41 -1.90 -0.41
CA MET A 98 2.61 -2.05 -1.26
C MET A 98 2.48 -1.29 -2.58
N THR A 99 1.32 -1.38 -3.23
CA THR A 99 1.03 -0.68 -4.49
C THR A 99 1.13 0.84 -4.34
N PHE A 100 0.66 1.38 -3.20
CA PHE A 100 0.82 2.78 -2.83
C PHE A 100 2.29 3.21 -2.78
N GLY A 101 3.15 2.41 -2.14
CA GLY A 101 4.58 2.66 -2.06
C GLY A 101 5.23 2.72 -3.44
N LEU A 102 4.83 1.79 -4.30
CA LEU A 102 5.36 1.69 -5.67
C LEU A 102 4.94 2.86 -6.56
N ILE A 103 3.64 3.22 -6.57
CA ILE A 103 3.13 4.34 -7.38
C ILE A 103 3.79 5.65 -6.99
N ASN A 104 3.87 5.95 -5.70
CA ASN A 104 4.49 7.19 -5.21
C ASN A 104 5.99 7.29 -5.53
N SER A 105 6.64 6.14 -5.70
CA SER A 105 8.05 6.08 -6.07
C SER A 105 8.27 6.36 -7.56
N ILE A 106 7.51 5.68 -8.43
CA ILE A 106 7.76 5.65 -9.88
C ILE A 106 7.17 6.86 -10.60
N MET A 107 6.09 7.45 -10.08
CA MET A 107 5.36 8.47 -10.82
C MET A 107 6.19 9.75 -11.01
N ASN A 108 6.35 10.18 -12.26
CA ASN A 108 7.02 11.41 -12.68
C ASN A 108 6.01 12.53 -13.01
N GLY A 109 5.00 12.69 -12.16
CA GLY A 109 3.97 13.71 -12.32
C GLY A 109 4.18 14.93 -11.41
N SER A 110 3.37 15.96 -11.64
CA SER A 110 3.27 17.10 -10.70
C SER A 110 2.77 16.62 -9.34
N TYR A 111 3.10 17.34 -8.26
CA TYR A 111 2.63 17.02 -6.91
C TYR A 111 1.11 16.83 -6.83
N PHE A 112 0.37 17.61 -7.63
CA PHE A 112 -1.08 17.55 -7.70
C PHE A 112 -1.58 16.22 -8.29
N GLU A 113 -0.91 15.69 -9.32
CA GLU A 113 -1.26 14.41 -9.93
C GLU A 113 -1.00 13.25 -8.96
N VAL A 114 0.11 13.31 -8.23
CA VAL A 114 0.44 12.35 -7.16
C VAL A 114 -0.67 12.32 -6.11
N ILE A 115 -1.06 13.48 -5.60
CA ILE A 115 -2.12 13.57 -4.59
C ILE A 115 -3.45 13.07 -5.16
N ALA A 116 -3.80 13.43 -6.40
CA ALA A 116 -5.05 13.01 -7.04
C ALA A 116 -5.14 11.48 -7.20
N VAL A 117 -4.06 10.82 -7.64
CA VAL A 117 -4.04 9.36 -7.78
C VAL A 117 -4.14 8.68 -6.41
N ASN A 118 -3.38 9.14 -5.42
CA ASN A 118 -3.49 8.61 -4.06
C ASN A 118 -4.92 8.78 -3.50
N ALA A 119 -5.54 9.94 -3.71
CA ALA A 119 -6.92 10.20 -3.29
C ALA A 119 -7.93 9.29 -3.98
N LEU A 120 -7.76 9.03 -5.28
CA LEU A 120 -8.62 8.13 -6.05
C LEU A 120 -8.55 6.70 -5.50
N ILE A 121 -7.35 6.19 -5.21
CA ILE A 121 -7.19 4.83 -4.66
C ILE A 121 -7.80 4.75 -3.26
N ILE A 122 -7.54 5.73 -2.38
CA ILE A 122 -8.16 5.78 -1.04
C ILE A 122 -9.68 5.81 -1.14
N GLY A 123 -10.22 6.64 -2.04
CA GLY A 123 -11.66 6.74 -2.28
C GLY A 123 -12.26 5.41 -2.74
N ALA A 124 -11.62 4.73 -3.69
CA ALA A 124 -12.07 3.43 -4.17
C ALA A 124 -12.10 2.37 -3.06
N VAL A 125 -11.04 2.28 -2.26
CA VAL A 125 -10.94 1.35 -1.13
C VAL A 125 -12.01 1.67 -0.08
N PHE A 126 -12.20 2.96 0.23
CA PHE A 126 -13.19 3.40 1.21
C PHE A 126 -14.63 3.08 0.76
N ILE A 127 -14.97 3.23 -0.52
CA ILE A 127 -16.30 2.89 -1.03
C ILE A 127 -16.58 1.39 -0.92
N VAL A 128 -15.58 0.55 -1.21
CA VAL A 128 -15.73 -0.90 -1.24
C VAL A 128 -15.74 -1.51 0.16
N ASP A 129 -14.80 -1.13 1.04
CA ASP A 129 -14.64 -1.75 2.37
C ASP A 129 -15.22 -0.90 3.52
N GLY A 130 -15.47 0.39 3.31
CA GLY A 130 -15.97 1.33 4.33
C GLY A 130 -17.41 1.11 4.78
N ASN A 131 -17.95 -0.11 4.64
CA ASN A 131 -19.24 -0.52 5.18
C ASN A 131 -20.45 0.21 4.52
N ILE A 132 -20.24 0.91 3.40
CA ILE A 132 -21.30 1.55 2.59
C ILE A 132 -21.99 0.52 1.68
N LEU A 133 -21.25 -0.47 1.15
CA LEU A 133 -21.78 -1.47 0.23
C LEU A 133 -21.95 -2.87 0.84
N ILE A 134 -21.00 -3.30 1.68
CA ILE A 134 -20.97 -4.66 2.23
C ILE A 134 -21.19 -4.58 3.74
N ARG A 135 -22.45 -4.70 4.16
CA ARG A 135 -22.83 -4.88 5.56
C ARG A 135 -22.22 -6.18 6.06
N ASN A 136 -21.16 -6.06 6.86
CA ASN A 136 -20.48 -7.18 7.52
C ASN A 136 -21.49 -8.24 7.98
N GLN A 137 -21.43 -9.43 7.38
CA GLN A 137 -22.19 -10.57 7.85
C GLN A 137 -21.67 -10.89 9.26
N LYS A 138 -22.39 -10.44 10.27
CA LYS A 138 -22.22 -10.93 11.64
C LYS A 138 -22.61 -12.40 11.60
N THR A 139 -21.64 -13.28 11.42
CA THR A 139 -21.85 -14.72 11.61
C THR A 139 -22.27 -14.91 13.06
N LYS A 140 -23.58 -15.08 13.25
CA LYS A 140 -24.17 -15.37 14.54
C LYS A 140 -23.93 -16.86 14.76
N THR A 141 -22.97 -17.20 15.60
CA THR A 141 -22.74 -18.59 16.02
C THR A 141 -24.02 -19.08 16.67
N ILE A 142 -24.62 -20.11 16.09
CA ILE A 142 -25.85 -20.72 16.60
C ILE A 142 -25.39 -21.83 17.55
N ASP A 143 -25.54 -21.62 18.85
CA ASP A 143 -25.44 -22.70 19.83
C ASP A 143 -26.67 -23.60 19.65
N TYR A 144 -26.45 -24.85 19.29
CA TYR A 144 -27.49 -25.88 19.37
C TYR A 144 -27.47 -26.47 20.79
N PRO A 145 -28.65 -26.56 21.46
CA PRO A 145 -28.79 -27.20 22.76
C PRO A 145 -28.63 -28.72 22.71
#